data_AF-A0AAD1DLY8-F1
#
_entry.id   AF-A0AAD1DLY8-F1
#
_cell.length_a   1.000
_cell.length_b   1.000
_cell.length_c   1.000
_cell.angle_alpha   90.00
_cell.angle_beta   90.00
_cell.angle_gamma   90.00
#
_symmetry.space_group_name_H-M   'P 1'
#
loop_
_entity.id
_entity.type
_entity.pdbx_description
1 polymer ?
#
loop_
_entity_poly.entity_id
_entity_poly.type
_entity_poly.pdbx_seq_one_letter_code
_entity_poly.pdbx_strand_id
1 'polypeptide(L)'
;MQEFKLFGATVKHKPNTKVEMLQLNGFMYSKSEVLEALKARGYQIKIWKYLDDDQNAVECAVKNGELPSEENMWHKVGNKVLEIRTKPKL
;
A
#
# COMPACT_ATOMS: atom_id res chain seq x y z
N MET A 1 -10.55 8.77 22.12
CA MET A 1 -9.54 9.45 21.29
C MET A 1 -8.40 9.81 22.21
N GLN A 2 -7.18 9.36 21.93
CA GLN A 2 -6.05 9.57 22.83
C GLN A 2 -5.12 10.59 22.18
N GLU A 3 -4.97 11.75 22.83
CA GLU A 3 -4.13 12.86 22.38
C GLU A 3 -2.81 12.80 23.14
N PHE A 4 -1.69 12.94 22.43
CA PHE A 4 -0.37 12.98 23.05
C PHE A 4 0.37 14.24 22.59
N LYS A 5 1.15 14.83 23.49
CA LYS A 5 2.04 15.95 23.18
C LYS A 5 3.44 15.41 22.89
N LEU A 6 3.92 15.62 21.67
CA LEU A 6 5.33 15.39 21.32
C LEU A 6 5.97 16.76 21.04
N PHE A 7 7.05 17.10 21.74
CA PHE A 7 7.80 18.35 21.56
C PHE A 7 6.94 19.63 21.52
N GLY A 8 5.97 19.74 22.44
CA GLY A 8 5.11 20.93 22.53
C GLY A 8 4.00 21.04 21.47
N ALA A 9 3.96 20.15 20.48
CA ALA A 9 2.88 20.07 19.50
C ALA A 9 1.83 19.03 19.92
N THR A 10 0.55 19.40 19.84
CA THR A 10 -0.57 18.49 20.09
C THR A 10 -0.79 17.62 18.86
N VAL A 11 -0.45 16.34 18.94
CA VAL A 11 -0.64 15.39 17.84
C VAL A 11 -1.93 14.62 18.07
N LYS A 12 -2.89 14.78 17.14
CA LYS A 12 -4.13 14.00 17.13
C LYS A 12 -3.85 12.62 16.55
N HIS A 13 -3.60 11.64 17.41
CA HIS A 13 -3.52 10.25 16.97
C HIS A 13 -4.94 9.78 16.59
N LYS A 14 -5.22 9.70 15.29
CA LYS A 14 -6.33 8.90 14.78
C LYS A 14 -5.84 7.45 14.70
N PRO A 15 -6.27 6.54 15.58
CA PRO A 15 -6.02 5.11 15.40
C PRO A 15 -6.93 4.62 14.26
N ASN A 16 -6.65 5.04 13.04
CA ASN A 16 -7.41 4.55 11.90
C ASN A 16 -6.55 4.48 10.65
N THR A 17 -5.45 3.76 10.78
CA THR A 17 -4.78 3.22 9.62
C THR A 17 -4.78 1.73 9.87
N LYS A 18 -5.67 0.99 9.20
CA LYS A 18 -5.40 -0.42 8.90
C LYS A 18 -4.02 -0.39 8.23
N VAL A 19 -2.97 -0.63 8.99
CA VAL A 19 -1.62 -0.70 8.46
C VAL A 19 -1.60 -2.04 7.73
N GLU A 20 -2.01 -2.01 6.47
CA GLU A 20 -1.92 -3.18 5.61
C GLU A 20 -0.44 -3.45 5.38
N MET A 21 0.04 -4.57 5.90
CA MET A 21 1.42 -5.03 5.78
C MET A 21 1.46 -6.18 4.80
N LEU A 22 2.46 -6.16 3.92
CA LEU A 22 2.72 -7.22 2.96
C LEU A 22 4.04 -7.90 3.31
N GLN A 23 4.01 -9.20 3.55
CA GLN A 23 5.22 -9.98 3.75
C GLN A 23 5.77 -10.40 2.38
N LEU A 24 7.00 -9.97 2.08
CA LEU A 24 7.71 -10.27 0.84
C LEU A 24 9.13 -10.72 1.18
N ASN A 25 9.57 -11.89 0.68
CA ASN A 25 10.92 -12.42 0.91
C ASN A 25 11.36 -12.46 2.39
N GLY A 26 10.42 -12.74 3.30
CA GLY A 26 10.70 -12.77 4.75
C GLY A 26 10.86 -11.39 5.41
N PHE A 27 10.69 -10.30 4.66
CA PHE A 27 10.61 -8.94 5.19
C PHE A 27 9.16 -8.45 5.17
N MET A 28 8.79 -7.68 6.19
CA MET A 28 7.52 -6.96 6.21
C MET A 28 7.70 -5.61 5.52
N TYR A 29 6.80 -5.30 4.60
CA TYR A 29 6.70 -4.00 3.95
C TYR A 29 5.36 -3.37 4.27
N SER A 30 5.39 -2.08 4.55
CA SER A 30 4.15 -1.31 4.67
C SER A 30 3.53 -1.13 3.30
N LYS A 31 2.19 -1.07 3.22
CA LYS A 31 1.47 -0.72 2.00
C LYS A 31 2.06 0.52 1.29
N SER A 32 2.39 1.57 2.04
CA SER A 32 3.04 2.76 1.48
C SER A 32 4.35 2.44 0.76
N GLU A 33 5.24 1.64 1.37
CA GLU A 33 6.52 1.25 0.75
C GLU A 33 6.31 0.44 -0.53
N VAL A 34 5.35 -0.49 -0.52
CA VAL A 34 5.00 -1.29 -1.69
C VAL A 34 4.46 -0.39 -2.82
N LEU A 35 3.54 0.51 -2.49
CA LEU A 35 2.96 1.45 -3.46
C LEU A 35 4.00 2.41 -4.01
N GLU A 36 4.92 2.92 -3.19
CA GLU A 36 6.04 3.76 -3.62
C GLU A 36 6.98 3.00 -4.55
N ALA A 37 7.32 1.75 -4.23
CA ALA A 37 8.15 0.91 -5.09
C ALA A 37 7.46 0.60 -6.43
N LEU A 38 6.15 0.38 -6.43
CA LEU A 38 5.35 0.20 -7.64
C LEU A 38 5.31 1.50 -8.47
N LYS A 39 5.08 2.66 -7.85
CA LYS A 39 5.14 3.97 -8.52
C LYS A 39 6.51 4.23 -9.14
N ALA A 40 7.60 3.93 -8.43
CA ALA A 40 8.96 4.07 -8.94
C ALA A 40 9.22 3.18 -10.18
N ARG A 41 8.50 2.07 -10.34
CA ARG A 41 8.53 1.21 -11.54
C ARG A 41 7.58 1.67 -12.66
N GLY A 42 6.88 2.79 -12.48
CA GLY A 42 5.95 3.35 -13.46
C GLY A 42 4.54 2.77 -13.40
N TYR A 43 4.15 2.16 -12.28
CA TYR A 43 2.75 1.79 -12.05
C TYR A 43 1.95 3.00 -11.55
N GLN A 44 0.72 3.12 -12.02
CA GLN A 44 -0.26 4.08 -11.54
C GLN A 44 -1.15 3.42 -10.50
N ILE A 45 -1.28 4.04 -9.33
CA ILE A 45 -2.14 3.54 -8.27
C ILE A 45 -3.55 4.09 -8.49
N LYS A 46 -4.51 3.21 -8.73
CA LYS A 46 -5.94 3.55 -8.85
C LYS A 46 -6.71 2.91 -7.71
N ILE A 47 -7.70 3.61 -7.20
CA ILE A 47 -8.60 3.08 -6.17
C ILE A 47 -9.76 2.39 -6.88
N TRP A 48 -9.93 1.11 -6.62
CA TRP A 48 -11.06 0.33 -7.08
C TRP A 48 -12.04 0.13 -5.93
N LYS A 49 -13.30 0.51 -6.15
CA LYS A 49 -14.35 0.35 -5.17
C LYS A 49 -15.29 -0.74 -5.64
N TYR A 50 -15.58 -1.71 -4.77
CA TYR A 50 -16.68 -2.63 -5.02
C TYR A 50 -18.00 -1.86 -4.90
N LEU A 51 -18.89 -2.05 -5.87
CA LEU A 51 -20.19 -1.34 -5.94
C LEU A 51 -21.06 -1.53 -4.70
N ASP A 52 -20.84 -2.63 -3.96
CA ASP A 52 -21.66 -3.03 -2.82
C ASP A 52 -21.07 -2.61 -1.46
N ASP A 53 -19.81 -2.17 -1.41
CA ASP A 53 -19.14 -1.85 -0.15
C ASP A 53 -18.09 -0.73 -0.32
N ASP A 54 -18.47 0.50 0.04
CA ASP A 54 -17.57 1.67 -0.02
C ASP A 54 -16.41 1.57 0.99
N GLN A 55 -16.52 0.65 1.97
CA GLN A 55 -15.46 0.39 2.97
C GLN A 55 -14.37 -0.55 2.45
N ASN A 56 -14.61 -1.30 1.37
CA ASN A 56 -13.65 -2.17 0.69
C ASN A 56 -13.09 -1.51 -0.58
N ALA A 57 -12.67 -0.26 -0.48
CA ALA A 57 -11.84 0.34 -1.51
C ALA A 57 -10.47 -0.33 -1.53
N VAL A 58 -10.10 -0.97 -2.64
CA VAL A 58 -8.82 -1.64 -2.85
C VAL A 58 -7.94 -0.81 -3.77
N GLU A 59 -6.69 -0.58 -3.39
CA GLU A 59 -5.72 0.06 -4.26
C GLU A 59 -5.15 -0.94 -5.28
N CYS A 60 -5.24 -0.61 -6.56
CA CYS A 60 -4.71 -1.40 -7.65
C CYS A 60 -3.55 -0.65 -8.32
N ALA A 61 -2.48 -1.36 -8.63
CA ALA A 61 -1.33 -0.87 -9.39
C ALA A 61 -1.48 -1.30 -10.86
N VAL A 62 -1.84 -0.35 -11.71
CA VAL A 62 -2.07 -0.57 -13.15
C VAL A 62 -0.98 0.09 -13.98
N LYS A 63 -0.69 -0.42 -15.18
CA LYS A 63 0.27 0.18 -16.12
C LYS A 63 -0.38 0.44 -17.46
N ASN A 64 0.10 1.42 -18.23
CA ASN A 64 -0.35 1.69 -19.62
C ASN A 64 -1.87 1.81 -19.80
N GLY A 65 -2.59 2.38 -18.83
CA GLY A 65 -4.04 2.57 -18.94
C GLY A 65 -4.88 1.32 -18.65
N GLU A 66 -4.28 0.25 -18.12
CA GLU A 66 -5.03 -0.92 -17.65
C GLU A 66 -6.13 -0.55 -16.64
N LEU A 67 -7.20 -1.34 -16.66
CA LEU A 67 -8.29 -1.21 -15.72
C LEU A 67 -7.89 -1.81 -14.36
N PRO A 68 -8.34 -1.20 -13.26
CA PRO A 68 -8.13 -1.79 -11.95
C PRO A 68 -9.00 -3.04 -11.82
N SER A 69 -8.35 -4.16 -11.52
CA SER A 69 -8.96 -5.48 -11.39
C SER A 69 -8.33 -6.23 -10.22
N GLU A 70 -8.91 -7.35 -9.82
CA GLU A 70 -8.40 -8.19 -8.73
C GLU A 70 -6.98 -8.72 -8.94
N GLU A 71 -6.54 -8.83 -10.19
CA GLU A 71 -5.18 -9.24 -10.56
C GLU A 71 -4.17 -8.11 -10.37
N ASN A 72 -4.64 -6.86 -10.47
CA ASN A 72 -3.84 -5.65 -10.37
C ASN A 72 -3.85 -5.06 -8.96
N MET A 73 -4.39 -5.77 -7.95
CA MET A 73 -4.35 -5.33 -6.56
C MET A 73 -2.92 -5.12 -6.08
N TRP A 74 -2.69 -4.05 -5.31
CA TRP A 74 -1.36 -3.63 -4.87
C TRP A 74 -0.56 -4.74 -4.19
N HIS A 75 -1.21 -5.62 -3.42
CA HIS A 75 -0.54 -6.72 -2.72
C HIS A 75 -0.16 -7.87 -3.68
N LYS A 76 -0.96 -8.16 -4.70
CA LYS A 76 -0.64 -9.19 -5.71
C LYS A 76 0.45 -8.71 -6.65
N VAL A 77 0.31 -7.47 -7.16
CA VAL A 77 1.33 -6.86 -8.01
C VAL A 77 2.61 -6.65 -7.22
N GLY A 78 2.51 -6.14 -5.99
CA GLY A 78 3.62 -6.00 -5.06
C GLY A 78 4.34 -7.32 -4.85
N ASN A 79 3.61 -8.41 -4.59
CA ASN A 79 4.19 -9.75 -4.50
C ASN A 79 4.89 -10.14 -5.82
N LYS A 80 4.18 -10.18 -6.95
CA LYS A 80 4.74 -10.58 -8.25
C LYS A 80 5.95 -9.75 -8.71
N VAL A 81 5.95 -8.44 -8.43
CA VAL A 81 6.92 -7.48 -8.97
C VAL A 81 8.10 -7.29 -8.01
N LEU A 82 7.87 -7.31 -6.70
CA LEU A 82 8.88 -7.07 -5.66
C LEU A 82 9.49 -8.36 -5.10
N GLU A 83 8.82 -9.52 -5.22
CA GLU A 83 9.40 -10.83 -4.87
C GLU A 83 10.67 -11.12 -5.67
N ILE A 84 10.71 -10.67 -6.93
CA ILE A 84 11.89 -10.84 -7.81
C ILE A 84 13.09 -10.00 -7.33
N ARG A 85 12.90 -8.98 -6.47
CA ARG A 85 13.99 -8.16 -5.94
C ARG A 85 13.64 -7.55 -4.57
N THR A 86 14.12 -8.17 -3.49
CA THR A 86 14.55 -7.49 -2.24
C THR A 86 15.20 -8.52 -1.30
N LYS A 87 16.34 -8.29 -0.62
CA LYS A 87 17.19 -7.11 -0.32
C LYS A 87 18.69 -7.50 -0.42
N PRO A 88 19.59 -6.54 -0.68
CA PRO A 88 20.70 -6.36 0.24
C PRO A 88 20.55 -5.03 0.97
N LYS A 89 20.65 -5.09 2.30
CA LYS A 89 20.80 -3.93 3.18
C LYS A 89 22.24 -3.42 3.08
N LEU A 90 22.40 -2.09 3.14
CA LEU A 90 23.58 -1.49 3.78
C LEU A 90 23.56 -1.81 5.28
#